data_AF-U4KVW4-F1
#
_entry.id   AF-U4KVW4-F1
#
_cell.length_a   1.000
_cell.length_b   1.000
_cell.length_c   1.000
_cell.angle_alpha   90.00
_cell.angle_beta   90.00
_cell.angle_gamma   90.00
#
_symmetry.space_group_name_H-M   'P 1'
#
loop_
_entity.id
_entity.type
_entity.pdbx_description
1 polymer ?
#
loop_
_entity_poly.entity_id
_entity_poly.type
_entity_poly.pdbx_seq_one_letter_code
_entity_poly.pdbx_strand_id
1 'polypeptide(L)'
;MALEYFSRAYICIDALDECKESYQAQFLKSISKLLANQSVRVFITGRHVTESKIDNYLFSSESMTTKMKIEANAADFRAFIQDKIDNHDVEEFEMSDAFKKEIIDTIIASANGM
;
A
#
# COMPACT_ATOMS: atom_id res chain seq x y z
N MET A 1 -10.88 -29.11 2.04
CA MET A 1 -11.16 -27.70 2.44
C MET A 1 -11.74 -26.93 1.26
N ALA A 2 -12.56 -25.87 1.46
CA ALA A 2 -13.21 -25.12 0.37
C ALA A 2 -12.25 -24.61 -0.74
N LEU A 3 -10.98 -24.40 -0.40
CA LEU A 3 -9.91 -24.00 -1.32
C LEU A 3 -9.53 -25.06 -2.37
N GLU A 4 -9.83 -26.35 -2.13
CA GLU A 4 -9.52 -27.45 -3.07
C GLU A 4 -10.42 -27.44 -4.31
N TYR A 5 -11.54 -26.72 -4.27
CA TYR A 5 -12.45 -26.57 -5.42
C TYR A 5 -12.01 -25.48 -6.39
N PHE A 6 -11.00 -24.68 -6.04
CA PHE A 6 -10.51 -23.59 -6.88
C PHE A 6 -9.13 -23.93 -7.42
N SER A 7 -8.94 -23.77 -8.74
CA SER A 7 -7.63 -23.89 -9.38
C SER A 7 -6.62 -22.86 -8.86
N ARG A 8 -7.13 -21.71 -8.38
CA ARG A 8 -6.36 -20.67 -7.72
C ARG A 8 -7.20 -19.86 -6.75
N ALA A 9 -6.61 -19.48 -5.62
CA ALA A 9 -7.20 -18.59 -4.63
C ALA A 9 -6.27 -17.40 -4.37
N TYR A 10 -6.88 -16.24 -4.14
CA TYR A 10 -6.20 -14.98 -3.87
C TYR A 10 -6.65 -14.45 -2.50
N ILE A 11 -5.70 -14.07 -1.66
CA ILE A 11 -5.97 -13.48 -0.34
C ILE A 11 -5.30 -12.12 -0.29
N CYS A 12 -6.09 -11.08 -0.08
CA CYS A 12 -5.59 -9.72 0.14
C CYS A 12 -5.70 -9.40 1.63
N ILE A 13 -4.58 -9.01 2.24
CA ILE A 13 -4.49 -8.58 3.62
C ILE A 13 -4.13 -7.10 3.58
N ASP A 14 -5.09 -6.26 3.93
CA ASP A 14 -4.89 -4.83 3.97
C ASP A 14 -4.39 -4.36 5.34
N ALA A 15 -3.54 -3.33 5.35
CA ALA A 15 -3.06 -2.63 6.55
C ALA A 15 -2.53 -3.56 7.66
N LEU A 16 -1.58 -4.45 7.34
CA LEU A 16 -1.01 -5.38 8.32
C LEU A 16 -0.43 -4.67 9.56
N ASP A 17 0.05 -3.45 9.41
CA ASP A 17 0.58 -2.63 10.50
C ASP A 17 -0.47 -2.26 11.57
N GLU A 18 -1.76 -2.31 11.24
CA GLU A 18 -2.86 -2.13 12.21
C GLU A 18 -3.22 -3.41 12.98
N CYS A 19 -2.70 -4.56 12.54
CA CYS A 19 -2.86 -5.80 13.28
C CYS A 19 -2.15 -5.70 14.63
N LYS A 20 -2.84 -6.03 15.73
CA LYS A 20 -2.24 -6.01 17.07
C LYS A 20 -0.96 -6.84 17.11
N GLU A 21 0.10 -6.24 17.63
CA GLU A 21 1.44 -6.83 17.66
C GLU A 21 1.48 -8.24 18.28
N SER A 22 0.66 -8.48 19.31
CA SER A 22 0.54 -9.78 19.98
C SER A 22 0.10 -10.92 19.05
N TYR A 23 -0.61 -10.61 17.96
CA TYR A 23 -1.12 -11.59 17.00
C TYR A 23 -0.33 -11.62 15.68
N GLN A 24 0.38 -10.54 15.34
CA GLN A 24 1.10 -10.41 14.06
C GLN A 24 2.04 -11.60 13.78
N ALA A 25 2.81 -12.03 14.77
CA ALA A 25 3.75 -13.15 14.61
C ALA A 25 3.04 -14.48 14.28
N GLN A 26 1.97 -14.80 15.02
CA GLN A 26 1.19 -16.02 14.80
C GLN A 26 0.46 -15.98 13.45
N PHE A 27 -0.06 -14.80 13.08
CA PHE A 27 -0.71 -14.56 11.81
C PHE A 27 0.26 -14.78 10.65
N LEU A 28 1.43 -14.12 10.65
CA LEU A 28 2.46 -14.28 9.62
C LEU A 28 2.96 -15.72 9.51
N LYS A 29 3.12 -16.43 10.63
CA LYS A 29 3.47 -17.86 10.63
C LYS A 29 2.37 -18.75 10.03
N SER A 30 1.11 -18.32 10.10
CA SER A 30 0.00 -19.04 9.46
C SER A 30 -0.02 -18.77 7.95
N ILE A 31 0.27 -17.53 7.54
CA ILE A 31 0.43 -17.16 6.13
C ILE A 31 1.61 -17.90 5.50
N SER A 32 2.76 -18.00 6.17
CA SER A 32 3.92 -18.72 5.61
C SER A 32 3.62 -20.20 5.31
N LYS A 33 2.84 -20.86 6.18
CA LYS A 33 2.35 -22.23 5.92
C LYS A 33 1.37 -22.29 4.74
N LEU A 34 0.51 -21.28 4.60
CA LEU A 34 -0.45 -21.20 3.49
C LEU A 34 0.25 -21.03 2.15
N LEU A 35 1.36 -20.28 2.11
CA LEU A 35 2.17 -20.05 0.91
C LEU A 35 2.86 -21.32 0.40
N ALA A 36 2.96 -22.38 1.20
CA ALA A 36 3.40 -23.70 0.71
C ALA A 36 2.41 -24.29 -0.31
N ASN A 37 1.16 -23.85 -0.33
CA ASN A 37 0.19 -24.23 -1.35
C ASN A 37 0.34 -23.37 -2.61
N GLN A 38 0.79 -24.00 -3.70
CA GLN A 38 1.00 -23.32 -4.99
C GLN A 38 -0.28 -22.80 -5.66
N SER A 39 -1.48 -23.19 -5.21
CA SER A 39 -2.73 -22.61 -5.71
C SER A 39 -3.12 -21.32 -5.00
N VAL A 40 -2.43 -20.93 -3.92
CA VAL A 40 -2.74 -19.72 -3.16
C VAL A 40 -1.76 -18.59 -3.51
N ARG A 41 -2.28 -17.38 -3.66
CA ARG A 41 -1.49 -16.15 -3.78
C ARG A 41 -1.93 -15.18 -2.69
N VAL A 42 -0.96 -14.59 -1.99
CA VAL A 42 -1.22 -13.66 -0.90
C VAL A 42 -0.63 -12.31 -1.26
N PHE A 43 -1.43 -11.26 -1.11
CA PHE A 43 -1.04 -9.87 -1.24
C PHE A 43 -1.19 -9.22 0.13
N ILE A 44 -0.14 -8.55 0.59
CA ILE A 44 -0.12 -7.90 1.90
C ILE A 44 0.26 -6.44 1.67
N THR A 45 -0.53 -5.53 2.23
CA THR A 45 -0.18 -4.12 2.32
C THR A 45 0.15 -3.78 3.77
N GLY A 46 0.97 -2.75 3.97
CA GLY A 46 1.26 -2.21 5.28
C GLY A 46 2.31 -1.13 5.22
N ARG A 47 2.41 -0.34 6.29
CA ARG A 47 3.46 0.68 6.45
C ARG A 47 4.81 0.04 6.79
N HIS A 48 5.88 0.80 6.56
CA HIS A 48 7.29 0.41 6.78
C HIS A 48 7.57 -0.22 8.15
N VAL A 49 6.79 0.09 9.20
CA VAL A 49 6.94 -0.46 10.55
C VAL A 49 6.83 -2.00 10.58
N THR A 50 6.13 -2.62 9.63
CA THR A 50 5.97 -4.08 9.57
C THR A 50 7.01 -4.80 8.73
N GLU A 51 7.90 -4.06 8.06
CA GLU A 51 8.80 -4.57 7.05
C GLU A 51 9.74 -5.66 7.58
N SER A 52 10.40 -5.40 8.70
CA SER A 52 11.33 -6.37 9.33
C SER A 52 10.62 -7.64 9.81
N LYS A 53 9.37 -7.53 10.27
CA LYS A 53 8.56 -8.69 10.66
C LYS A 53 8.21 -9.51 9.42
N ILE A 54 7.73 -8.88 8.35
CA ILE A 54 7.44 -9.54 7.09
C ILE A 54 8.67 -10.30 6.57
N ASP A 55 9.83 -9.64 6.55
CA ASP A 55 11.09 -10.23 6.07
C ASP A 55 11.45 -11.50 6.88
N ASN A 56 11.35 -11.43 8.21
CA ASN A 56 11.68 -12.56 9.09
C ASN A 56 10.76 -13.78 8.93
N TYR A 57 9.49 -13.59 8.56
CA TYR A 57 8.51 -14.69 8.49
C TYR A 57 8.21 -15.17 7.07
N LEU A 58 8.30 -14.30 6.06
CA LEU A 58 7.83 -14.57 4.71
C LEU A 58 8.94 -14.57 3.65
N PHE A 59 10.15 -14.07 3.96
CA PHE A 59 11.28 -14.00 3.02
C PHE A 59 12.42 -14.95 3.42
N SER A 60 12.08 -16.21 3.73
CA SER A 60 13.10 -17.27 3.80
C SER A 60 13.65 -17.57 2.40
N SER A 61 14.87 -18.12 2.34
CA SER A 61 15.64 -18.36 1.10
C SER A 61 14.94 -19.26 0.06
N GLU A 62 13.84 -19.90 0.42
CA GLU A 62 13.09 -20.82 -0.45
C GLU A 62 11.76 -20.23 -0.95
N SER A 63 11.38 -19.02 -0.52
CA SER A 63 10.10 -18.40 -0.89
C SER A 63 10.21 -17.56 -2.18
N MET A 64 9.23 -17.68 -3.08
CA MET A 64 9.07 -16.79 -4.24
C MET A 64 8.31 -15.50 -3.87
N THR A 65 8.66 -14.89 -2.73
CA THR A 65 7.99 -13.69 -2.24
C THR A 65 8.59 -12.46 -2.91
N THR A 66 7.74 -11.55 -3.40
CA THR A 66 8.16 -10.27 -3.99
C THR A 66 7.74 -9.13 -3.08
N LYS A 67 8.59 -8.12 -2.95
CA LYS A 67 8.34 -6.90 -2.20
C LYS A 67 8.36 -5.71 -3.14
N MET A 68 7.41 -4.81 -2.97
CA MET A 68 7.30 -3.57 -3.73
C MET A 68 7.08 -2.43 -2.77
N LYS A 69 7.90 -1.38 -2.88
CA LYS A 69 7.65 -0.10 -2.22
C LYS A 69 6.82 0.77 -3.16
N ILE A 70 5.69 1.27 -2.68
CA ILE A 70 4.87 2.24 -3.40
C ILE A 70 5.07 3.58 -2.68
N GLU A 71 5.57 4.57 -3.41
CA GLU A 71 5.79 5.93 -2.92
C GLU A 71 5.44 6.93 -4.02
N ALA A 72 4.82 8.04 -3.65
CA ALA A 72 4.57 9.16 -4.54
C ALA A 72 5.68 10.19 -4.36
N ASN A 73 6.27 10.64 -5.47
CA ASN A 73 7.25 11.73 -5.41
C ASN A 73 6.54 13.10 -5.52
N ALA A 74 7.26 14.18 -5.23
CA ALA A 74 6.69 15.53 -5.25
C ALA A 74 6.11 15.94 -6.62
N ALA A 75 6.62 15.40 -7.73
CA ALA A 75 6.05 15.65 -9.06
C ALA A 75 4.72 14.92 -9.26
N ASP A 76 4.59 13.69 -8.75
CA ASP A 76 3.32 12.94 -8.79
C ASP A 76 2.24 13.68 -7.99
N PHE A 77 2.57 14.18 -6.79
CA PHE A 77 1.66 15.02 -6.00
C PHE A 77 1.27 16.30 -6.74
N ARG A 78 2.23 17.02 -7.35
CA ARG A 78 1.93 18.22 -8.14
C ARG A 78 0.95 17.91 -9.27
N ALA A 79 1.24 16.89 -10.06
CA ALA A 79 0.41 16.51 -11.19
C ALA A 79 -0.99 16.12 -10.75
N PHE A 80 -1.11 15.33 -9.67
CA PHE A 80 -2.40 14.91 -9.12
C PHE A 80 -3.23 16.09 -8.59
N ILE A 81 -2.65 16.97 -7.79
CA ILE A 81 -3.38 18.12 -7.21
C ILE A 81 -3.75 19.12 -8.31
N GLN A 82 -2.85 19.38 -9.26
CA GLN A 82 -3.13 20.25 -10.39
C GLN A 82 -4.32 19.73 -11.22
N ASP A 83 -4.32 18.43 -11.53
CA ASP A 83 -5.45 17.79 -12.24
C ASP A 83 -6.77 17.91 -11.46
N LYS A 84 -6.74 17.75 -10.13
CA LYS A 84 -7.93 17.95 -9.29
C LYS A 84 -8.46 19.37 -9.29
N ILE A 85 -7.55 20.35 -9.25
CA ILE A 85 -7.90 21.77 -9.31
C ILE A 85 -8.46 22.15 -10.69
N ASP A 86 -7.87 21.64 -11.76
CA ASP A 86 -8.23 22.06 -13.12
C ASP A 86 -9.47 21.34 -13.66
N ASN A 87 -9.71 20.08 -13.27
CA ASN A 87 -10.67 19.21 -13.97
C ASN A 87 -11.79 18.61 -13.10
N HIS A 88 -11.79 18.76 -11.77
CA HIS A 88 -12.66 17.93 -10.93
C HIS A 88 -13.40 18.62 -9.78
N ASP A 89 -12.83 19.61 -9.08
CA ASP A 89 -13.39 20.07 -7.80
C ASP A 89 -13.66 21.58 -7.68
N VAL A 90 -13.33 22.39 -8.70
CA VAL A 90 -13.31 23.87 -8.54
C VAL A 90 -13.82 24.66 -9.76
N GLU A 91 -14.56 24.02 -10.68
CA GLU A 91 -15.13 24.69 -11.88
C GLU A 91 -15.96 25.95 -11.54
N GLU A 92 -16.54 26.02 -10.33
CA GLU A 92 -17.35 27.16 -9.87
C GLU A 92 -16.52 28.32 -9.27
N PHE A 93 -15.20 28.16 -9.09
CA PHE A 93 -14.34 29.19 -8.50
C PHE A 93 -13.22 29.61 -9.46
N GLU A 94 -13.24 30.87 -9.87
CA GLU A 94 -12.09 31.47 -10.55
C GLU A 94 -10.92 31.61 -9.56
N MET A 95 -9.92 30.73 -9.71
CA MET A 95 -8.67 30.79 -8.96
C MET A 95 -7.56 31.37 -9.83
N SER A 96 -6.85 32.37 -9.30
CA SER A 96 -5.62 32.84 -9.94
C SER A 96 -4.54 31.75 -9.92
N ASP A 97 -3.68 31.73 -10.94
CA ASP A 97 -2.54 30.79 -11.01
C ASP A 97 -1.63 30.88 -9.78
N ALA A 98 -1.49 32.08 -9.21
CA ALA A 98 -0.73 32.30 -7.98
C ALA A 98 -1.33 31.54 -6.79
N PHE A 99 -2.66 31.56 -6.66
CA PHE A 99 -3.36 30.87 -5.57
C PHE A 99 -3.37 29.35 -5.77
N LYS A 100 -3.55 28.86 -7.02
CA LYS A 100 -3.41 27.43 -7.35
C LYS A 100 -2.04 26.90 -6.94
N LYS A 101 -0.98 27.65 -7.28
CA LYS A 101 0.39 27.32 -6.92
C LYS A 101 0.59 27.28 -5.40
N GLU A 102 0.06 28.25 -4.67
CA GLU A 102 0.14 28.30 -3.20
C GLU A 102 -0.49 27.06 -2.55
N ILE A 103 -1.67 26.64 -3.03
CA ILE A 103 -2.34 25.42 -2.55
C ILE A 103 -1.47 24.20 -2.80
N ILE A 104 -0.99 24.03 -4.04
CA ILE A 104 -0.16 22.88 -4.42
C ILE A 104 1.11 22.82 -3.57
N ASP A 105 1.83 23.93 -3.45
CA ASP A 105 3.08 23.99 -2.69
C ASP A 105 2.83 23.75 -1.19
N THR A 106 1.73 24.26 -0.64
CA THR A 106 1.34 24.04 0.77
C THR A 106 1.00 22.58 1.05
N ILE A 107 0.17 21.96 0.20
CA ILE A 107 -0.19 20.54 0.35
C ILE A 107 1.07 19.68 0.27
N ILE A 108 1.94 19.91 -0.71
CA ILE A 108 3.20 19.14 -0.86
C ILE A 108 4.12 19.32 0.35
N ALA A 109 4.27 20.54 0.85
CA ALA A 109 5.06 20.80 2.04
C ALA A 109 4.49 20.09 3.29
N SER A 110 3.16 19.95 3.38
CA SER A 110 2.49 19.27 4.50
C SER A 110 2.41 17.75 4.37
N ALA A 111 2.44 17.22 3.13
CA ALA A 111 2.22 15.81 2.83
C ALA A 111 3.31 14.91 3.42
N ASN A 112 4.56 15.38 3.56
CA ASN A 112 5.69 14.58 4.06
C ASN A 112 5.84 13.21 3.34
N GLY A 113 5.40 13.10 2.09
CA GLY A 113 5.39 11.84 1.32
C GLY A 113 4.25 10.86 1.64
N MET A 114 3.20 11.33 2.33
CA MET A 114 1.93 10.61 2.58
C MET A 114 0.79 11.18 1.74
#